data_AF-A0A386RE47-F1
#
_entry.id   AF-A0A386RE47-F1
#
_cell.length_a   1.000
_cell.length_b   1.000
_cell.length_c   1.000
_cell.angle_alpha   90.00
_cell.angle_beta   90.00
_cell.angle_gamma   90.00
#
_symmetry.space_group_name_H-M   'P 1'
#
loop_
_entity.id
_entity.type
_entity.pdbx_description
1 polymer ?
#
loop_
_entity_poly.entity_id
_entity_poly.type
_entity_poly.pdbx_seq_one_letter_code
_entity_poly.pdbx_strand_id
1 'polypeptide(L)'
;MVQMLESPADWIGQICFKSISGLKPEDALKAKLALMSSFVNVQRKLQQPSKDKQGYGYKYADLNGVIKAIQEASEDEDIAYIQQPITVGGQTGIHNYLLNSQGAIFDFGSYLLDIGSPNPQEYGKALTYARRYSISAIYGIASEDDTDAKEFNSKPDYMTPKELKGMTIAYNGKRKDLTEVFAMAMAGDELAKQVIKDKDNSVNAKIAIKSISAIYEFSKGLLKDRDKEKAKQEAQDAQDQKIKEIVDGKKGSTKKKDPFDGIKA
;
A
#
# COMPACT_ATOMS: atom_id res chain seq x y z
N MET A 1 20.96 -51.73 2.89
CA MET A 1 20.89 -50.26 3.06
C MET A 1 22.24 -49.70 2.65
N VAL A 2 22.35 -49.14 1.45
CA VAL A 2 23.57 -48.42 1.05
C VAL A 2 23.48 -47.06 1.71
N GLN A 3 24.31 -46.82 2.72
CA GLN A 3 24.43 -45.51 3.35
C GLN A 3 25.10 -44.60 2.31
N MET A 4 24.30 -43.80 1.60
CA MET A 4 24.85 -42.82 0.67
C MET A 4 25.62 -41.79 1.49
N LEU A 5 26.94 -41.87 1.43
CA LEU A 5 27.83 -40.86 1.97
C LEU A 5 27.60 -39.59 1.16
N GLU A 6 26.81 -38.67 1.71
CA GLU A 6 26.70 -37.33 1.14
C GLU A 6 28.09 -36.67 1.20
N SER A 7 28.52 -36.08 0.07
CA SER A 7 29.70 -35.22 0.05
C SER A 7 29.50 -34.09 1.07
N PRO A 8 30.53 -33.70 1.85
CA PRO A 8 30.45 -32.52 2.70
C PRO A 8 29.99 -31.31 1.90
N ALA A 9 29.00 -30.57 2.43
CA ALA A 9 28.53 -29.34 1.85
C ALA A 9 29.51 -28.20 2.15
N ASP A 10 29.81 -27.38 1.15
CA ASP A 10 30.57 -26.14 1.35
C ASP A 10 29.59 -24.98 1.56
N TRP A 11 29.91 -24.05 2.46
CA TRP A 11 29.03 -22.94 2.82
C TRP A 11 29.70 -21.61 2.54
N ILE A 12 28.95 -20.69 1.94
CA ILE A 12 29.30 -19.27 1.84
C ILE A 12 28.10 -18.48 2.38
N GLY A 13 28.22 -18.00 3.62
CA GLY A 13 27.09 -17.41 4.33
C GLY A 13 25.95 -18.42 4.48
N GLN A 14 24.78 -18.09 3.91
CA GLN A 14 23.60 -18.99 3.90
C GLN A 14 23.51 -19.85 2.63
N ILE A 15 24.43 -19.69 1.68
CA ILE A 15 24.44 -20.45 0.42
C ILE A 15 25.15 -21.78 0.66
N CYS A 16 24.50 -22.87 0.27
CA CYS A 16 25.00 -24.23 0.41
C CYS A 16 25.39 -24.82 -0.94
N PHE A 17 26.63 -25.28 -1.07
CA PHE A 17 27.21 -25.85 -2.27
C PHE A 17 27.31 -27.36 -2.07
N LYS A 18 26.54 -28.10 -2.88
CA LYS A 18 26.44 -29.56 -2.80
C LYS A 18 26.55 -30.19 -4.18
N SER A 19 26.61 -31.51 -4.22
CA SER A 19 26.57 -32.30 -5.44
C SER A 19 25.54 -33.41 -5.31
N ILE A 20 25.08 -33.96 -6.43
CA ILE A 20 24.22 -35.14 -6.41
C ILE A 20 24.91 -36.30 -5.69
N SER A 21 24.12 -37.09 -4.95
CA SER A 21 24.62 -38.22 -4.19
C SER A 21 25.21 -39.29 -5.11
N GLY A 22 26.30 -39.92 -4.66
CA GLY A 22 26.97 -41.01 -5.40
C GLY A 22 28.11 -40.58 -6.32
N LEU A 23 28.36 -39.26 -6.48
CA LEU A 23 29.58 -38.77 -7.12
C LEU A 23 30.81 -39.08 -6.26
N LYS A 24 31.94 -39.40 -6.92
CA LYS A 24 33.23 -39.48 -6.23
C LYS A 24 33.65 -38.08 -5.77
N PRO A 25 34.40 -37.95 -4.66
CA PRO A 25 34.80 -36.63 -4.13
C PRO A 25 35.50 -35.74 -5.16
N GLU A 26 36.36 -36.31 -6.01
CA GLU A 26 37.07 -35.59 -7.08
C GLU A 26 36.13 -35.04 -8.17
N ASP A 27 35.13 -35.83 -8.57
CA ASP A 27 34.13 -35.44 -9.57
C ASP A 27 33.16 -34.40 -9.00
N ALA A 28 32.79 -34.54 -7.73
CA ALA A 28 31.97 -33.56 -7.01
C ALA A 28 32.67 -32.20 -6.91
N LEU A 29 33.96 -32.18 -6.60
CA LEU A 29 34.75 -30.95 -6.57
C LEU A 29 34.83 -30.33 -7.98
N LYS A 30 35.11 -31.13 -9.00
CA LYS A 30 35.15 -30.67 -10.40
C LYS A 30 33.82 -30.04 -10.83
N ALA A 31 32.70 -30.68 -10.51
CA ALA A 31 31.36 -30.18 -10.81
C ALA A 31 31.10 -28.82 -10.13
N LYS A 32 31.46 -28.68 -8.84
CA LYS A 32 31.28 -27.44 -8.08
C LYS A 32 32.13 -26.30 -8.65
N LEU A 33 33.39 -26.56 -8.99
CA LEU A 33 34.27 -25.59 -9.64
C LEU A 33 33.74 -25.16 -11.01
N ALA A 34 33.21 -26.11 -11.80
CA ALA A 34 32.60 -25.81 -13.09
C ALA A 34 31.38 -24.90 -12.95
N LEU A 35 30.45 -25.21 -12.03
CA LEU A 35 29.28 -24.35 -11.78
C LEU A 35 29.67 -22.95 -11.30
N MET A 36 30.72 -22.85 -10.47
CA MET A 36 31.23 -21.55 -10.02
C MET A 36 31.79 -20.73 -11.19
N SER A 37 32.53 -21.38 -12.08
CA SER A 37 33.03 -20.75 -13.30
C SER A 37 31.89 -20.28 -14.21
N SER A 38 30.89 -21.14 -14.46
CA SER A 38 29.70 -20.78 -15.25
C SER A 38 28.99 -19.57 -14.64
N PHE A 39 28.75 -19.56 -13.32
CA PHE A 39 28.09 -18.44 -12.64
C PHE A 39 28.85 -17.12 -12.79
N VAL A 40 30.19 -17.14 -12.64
CA VAL A 40 31.03 -15.95 -12.84
C VAL A 40 30.99 -15.46 -14.30
N ASN A 41 30.99 -16.38 -15.26
CA ASN A 41 30.89 -16.02 -16.68
C ASN A 41 29.53 -15.44 -17.04
N VAL A 42 28.43 -16.01 -16.52
CA VAL A 42 27.09 -15.45 -16.67
C VAL A 42 27.07 -14.03 -16.13
N GLN A 43 27.57 -13.82 -14.91
CA GLN A 43 27.64 -12.48 -14.32
C GLN A 43 28.44 -11.47 -15.16
N ARG A 44 29.51 -11.92 -15.83
CA ARG A 44 30.30 -11.07 -16.74
C ARG A 44 29.53 -10.70 -18.01
N LYS A 45 28.72 -11.61 -18.54
CA LYS A 45 27.94 -11.42 -19.77
C LYS A 45 26.62 -10.67 -19.52
N LEU A 46 26.07 -10.80 -18.32
CA LEU A 46 24.76 -10.30 -17.94
C LEU A 46 24.60 -8.80 -18.23
N GLN A 47 23.60 -8.49 -19.05
CA GLN A 47 23.16 -7.12 -19.29
C GLN A 47 21.92 -6.84 -18.44
N GLN A 48 21.86 -5.63 -17.87
CA GLN A 48 20.69 -5.23 -17.09
C GLN A 48 19.45 -5.15 -18.00
N PRO A 49 18.31 -5.74 -17.60
CA PRO A 49 17.09 -5.67 -18.40
C PRO A 49 16.51 -4.26 -18.41
N SER A 50 15.82 -3.90 -19.50
CA SER A 50 15.12 -2.63 -19.61
C SER A 50 13.98 -2.51 -18.58
N LYS A 51 13.89 -1.33 -17.94
CA LYS A 51 12.83 -1.00 -16.98
C LYS A 51 11.62 -0.38 -17.68
N ASP A 52 10.97 -1.17 -18.54
CA ASP A 52 9.91 -0.66 -19.43
C ASP A 52 8.51 -0.70 -18.81
N LYS A 53 8.35 -1.34 -17.65
CA LYS A 53 7.07 -1.36 -16.93
C LYS A 53 7.02 -0.25 -15.89
N GLN A 54 5.80 0.19 -15.57
CA GLN A 54 5.54 1.20 -14.56
C GLN A 54 4.57 0.65 -13.51
N GLY A 55 4.85 0.92 -12.24
CA GLY A 55 4.00 0.54 -11.11
C GLY A 55 4.41 1.29 -9.86
N TYR A 56 3.44 1.67 -9.02
CA TYR A 56 3.68 2.38 -7.76
C TYR A 56 4.61 3.61 -7.89
N GLY A 57 4.53 4.32 -9.01
CA GLY A 57 5.31 5.55 -9.24
C GLY A 57 6.74 5.36 -9.76
N TYR A 58 7.22 4.12 -9.92
CA TYR A 58 8.56 3.83 -10.44
C TYR A 58 8.53 2.92 -11.67
N LYS A 59 9.67 2.88 -12.38
CA LYS A 59 9.90 1.97 -13.50
C LYS A 59 10.59 0.69 -13.05
N TYR A 60 10.24 -0.43 -13.65
CA TYR A 60 10.80 -1.73 -13.32
C TYR A 60 10.89 -2.67 -14.52
N ALA A 61 11.79 -3.64 -14.46
CA ALA A 61 11.87 -4.79 -15.34
C ALA A 61 10.91 -5.89 -14.85
N ASP A 62 10.07 -6.42 -15.74
CA ASP A 62 9.19 -7.52 -15.37
C ASP A 62 9.94 -8.86 -15.29
N LEU A 63 9.26 -9.89 -14.77
CA LEU A 63 9.84 -11.23 -14.62
C LEU A 63 10.35 -11.79 -15.96
N ASN A 64 9.68 -11.50 -17.07
CA ASN A 64 10.09 -11.99 -18.39
C ASN A 64 11.37 -11.31 -18.85
N GLY A 65 11.51 -10.00 -18.67
CA GLY A 65 12.74 -9.26 -18.97
C GLY A 65 13.93 -9.76 -18.15
N VAL A 66 13.72 -10.01 -16.85
CA VAL A 66 14.73 -10.60 -15.96
C VAL A 66 15.14 -11.99 -16.44
N ILE A 67 14.19 -12.88 -16.73
CA ILE A 67 14.48 -14.24 -17.20
C ILE A 67 15.23 -14.21 -18.55
N LYS A 68 14.81 -13.34 -19.48
CA LYS A 68 15.44 -13.21 -20.79
C LYS A 68 16.90 -12.78 -20.66
N ALA A 69 17.20 -11.78 -19.83
CA ALA A 69 18.56 -11.33 -19.58
C ALA A 69 19.45 -12.46 -19.02
N ILE A 70 18.92 -13.26 -18.09
CA ILE A 70 19.63 -14.43 -17.53
C ILE A 70 19.86 -15.49 -18.61
N GLN A 71 18.86 -15.79 -19.43
CA GLN A 71 18.96 -16.78 -20.50
C GLN A 71 20.00 -16.39 -21.54
N GLU A 72 19.98 -15.14 -22.01
CA GLU A 72 20.95 -14.62 -22.98
C GLU A 72 22.38 -14.65 -22.42
N ALA A 73 22.55 -14.34 -21.13
CA ALA A 73 23.86 -14.41 -20.48
C ALA A 73 24.36 -15.84 -20.24
N SER A 74 23.45 -16.83 -20.25
CA SER A 74 23.74 -18.24 -19.94
C SER A 74 23.82 -19.14 -21.18
N GLU A 75 23.62 -18.62 -22.39
CA GLU A 75 23.47 -19.40 -23.63
C GLU A 75 24.59 -20.44 -23.86
N ASP A 76 25.84 -20.09 -23.55
CA ASP A 76 27.02 -20.96 -23.73
C ASP A 76 27.56 -21.55 -22.42
N GLU A 77 26.87 -21.36 -21.29
CA GLU A 77 27.34 -21.81 -19.99
C GLU A 77 26.57 -23.05 -19.52
N ASP A 78 27.27 -24.02 -18.93
CA ASP A 78 26.62 -25.19 -18.29
C ASP A 78 26.06 -24.79 -16.93
N ILE A 79 24.92 -24.10 -16.97
CA ILE A 79 24.20 -23.60 -15.79
C ILE A 79 22.70 -23.54 -16.06
N ALA A 80 21.93 -24.07 -15.12
CA ALA A 80 20.49 -23.98 -15.06
C ALA A 80 20.06 -23.48 -13.69
N TYR A 81 18.80 -23.04 -13.59
CA TYR A 81 18.22 -22.64 -12.31
C TYR A 81 16.85 -23.29 -12.08
N ILE A 82 16.51 -23.47 -10.82
CA ILE A 82 15.19 -23.93 -10.37
C ILE A 82 14.64 -22.89 -9.40
N GLN A 83 13.38 -22.49 -9.61
CA GLN A 83 12.59 -21.68 -8.70
C GLN A 83 11.45 -22.54 -8.14
N GLN A 84 11.68 -23.23 -7.03
CA GLN A 84 10.69 -24.11 -6.43
C GLN A 84 9.69 -23.30 -5.59
N PRO A 85 8.38 -23.30 -5.93
CA PRO A 85 7.37 -22.71 -5.06
C PRO A 85 7.34 -23.40 -3.70
N ILE A 86 7.32 -22.59 -2.64
CA ILE A 86 7.24 -23.06 -1.27
C ILE A 86 6.12 -22.31 -0.55
N THR A 87 5.46 -23.00 0.39
CA THR A 87 4.43 -22.42 1.24
C THR A 87 4.57 -23.02 2.63
N VAL A 88 4.82 -22.17 3.61
CA VAL A 88 5.07 -22.56 5.00
C VAL A 88 4.42 -21.54 5.92
N GLY A 89 3.60 -21.98 6.87
CA GLY A 89 3.12 -21.13 7.97
C GLY A 89 2.36 -19.86 7.53
N GLY A 90 1.59 -19.91 6.43
CA GLY A 90 0.88 -18.73 5.92
C GLY A 90 1.77 -17.75 5.15
N GLN A 91 3.00 -18.15 4.82
CA GLN A 91 3.90 -17.45 3.91
C GLN A 91 4.00 -18.24 2.60
N THR A 92 4.28 -17.53 1.50
CA THR A 92 4.54 -18.14 0.19
C THR A 92 5.77 -17.52 -0.45
N GLY A 93 6.47 -18.28 -1.28
CA GLY A 93 7.71 -17.81 -1.86
C GLY A 93 8.39 -18.82 -2.76
N ILE A 94 9.69 -18.65 -2.92
CA ILE A 94 10.53 -19.46 -3.81
C ILE A 94 11.78 -19.92 -3.09
N HIS A 95 12.12 -21.20 -3.25
CA HIS A 95 13.45 -21.72 -2.98
C HIS A 95 14.24 -21.78 -4.28
N ASN A 96 15.43 -21.18 -4.32
CA ASN A 96 16.23 -21.06 -5.54
C ASN A 96 17.43 -22.00 -5.53
N TYR A 97 17.67 -22.65 -6.67
CA TYR A 97 18.85 -23.45 -6.92
C TYR A 97 19.50 -23.04 -8.24
N LEU A 98 20.83 -23.08 -8.30
CA LEU A 98 21.59 -23.15 -9.54
C LEU A 98 22.21 -24.54 -9.65
N LEU A 99 22.31 -25.10 -10.85
CA LEU A 99 22.85 -26.43 -11.08
C LEU A 99 23.54 -26.54 -12.43
N ASN A 100 24.42 -27.53 -12.59
CA ASN A 100 25.04 -27.86 -13.87
C ASN A 100 24.87 -29.34 -14.23
N SER A 101 25.16 -29.69 -15.48
CA SER A 101 25.07 -31.07 -15.98
C SER A 101 25.99 -32.05 -15.26
N GLN A 102 27.06 -31.55 -14.63
CA GLN A 102 28.03 -32.35 -13.86
C GLN A 102 27.53 -32.70 -12.46
N GLY A 103 26.35 -32.21 -12.05
CA GLY A 103 25.68 -32.58 -10.82
C GLY A 103 26.03 -31.73 -9.61
N ALA A 104 26.61 -30.54 -9.79
CA ALA A 104 26.73 -29.55 -8.72
C ALA A 104 25.43 -28.77 -8.56
N ILE A 105 25.17 -28.34 -7.32
CA ILE A 105 23.98 -27.59 -6.92
C ILE A 105 24.41 -26.48 -5.96
N PHE A 106 24.10 -25.23 -6.29
CA PHE A 106 24.16 -24.10 -5.38
C PHE A 106 22.75 -23.83 -4.88
N ASP A 107 22.57 -23.98 -3.58
CA ASP A 107 21.32 -23.78 -2.88
C ASP A 107 21.33 -22.41 -2.21
N PHE A 108 20.49 -21.51 -2.72
CA PHE A 108 20.37 -20.12 -2.25
C PHE A 108 19.31 -19.97 -1.16
N GLY A 109 18.67 -21.06 -0.73
CA GLY A 109 17.62 -21.01 0.26
C GLY A 109 16.30 -20.45 -0.25
N SER A 110 15.46 -20.09 0.72
CA SER A 110 14.07 -19.67 0.55
C SER A 110 13.91 -18.15 0.68
N TYR A 111 13.19 -17.54 -0.26
CA TYR A 111 12.68 -16.18 -0.16
C TYR A 111 11.16 -16.24 0.05
N LEU A 112 10.70 -15.85 1.24
CA LEU A 112 9.31 -15.95 1.68
C LEU A 112 8.65 -14.58 1.85
N LEU A 113 7.37 -14.50 1.51
CA LEU A 113 6.52 -13.34 1.67
C LEU A 113 5.32 -13.70 2.52
N ASP A 114 4.95 -12.80 3.44
CA ASP A 114 3.68 -12.87 4.14
C ASP A 114 2.52 -12.61 3.17
N ILE A 115 1.45 -13.40 3.28
CA ILE A 115 0.23 -13.18 2.52
C ILE A 115 -0.92 -12.78 3.45
N GLY A 116 -1.60 -11.68 3.10
CA GLY A 116 -2.69 -11.14 3.91
C GLY A 116 -3.99 -11.96 3.87
N SER A 117 -4.14 -12.82 2.85
CA SER A 117 -5.31 -13.69 2.68
C SER A 117 -4.92 -14.95 1.92
N PRO A 118 -5.41 -16.14 2.32
CA PRO A 118 -5.13 -17.40 1.64
C PRO A 118 -6.01 -17.60 0.39
N ASN A 119 -6.10 -16.61 -0.50
CA ASN A 119 -6.82 -16.75 -1.75
C ASN A 119 -5.85 -17.00 -2.92
N PRO A 120 -6.23 -17.79 -3.95
CA PRO A 120 -5.32 -18.16 -5.03
C PRO A 120 -4.71 -16.98 -5.82
N GLN A 121 -5.43 -15.87 -5.93
CA GLN A 121 -4.96 -14.71 -6.68
C GLN A 121 -3.84 -13.98 -5.94
N GLU A 122 -3.97 -13.77 -4.64
CA GLU A 122 -2.93 -13.15 -3.80
C GLU A 122 -1.69 -14.05 -3.74
N TYR A 123 -1.88 -15.37 -3.64
CA TYR A 123 -0.78 -16.33 -3.80
C TYR A 123 -0.06 -16.17 -5.15
N GLY A 124 -0.79 -16.10 -6.26
CA GLY A 124 -0.20 -15.95 -7.59
C GLY A 124 0.60 -14.65 -7.74
N LYS A 125 0.11 -13.54 -7.18
CA LYS A 125 0.81 -12.26 -7.16
C LYS A 125 2.09 -12.34 -6.32
N ALA A 126 1.99 -12.85 -5.10
CA ALA A 126 3.14 -13.02 -4.20
C ALA A 126 4.20 -13.93 -4.81
N LEU A 127 3.80 -15.04 -5.44
CA LEU A 127 4.73 -15.96 -6.10
C LEU A 127 5.45 -15.30 -7.28
N THR A 128 4.73 -14.55 -8.12
CA THR A 128 5.34 -13.82 -9.25
C THR A 128 6.34 -12.79 -8.77
N TYR A 129 6.00 -12.07 -7.69
CA TYR A 129 6.89 -11.12 -7.04
C TYR A 129 8.14 -11.83 -6.49
N ALA A 130 7.95 -12.86 -5.67
CA ALA A 130 9.05 -13.65 -5.08
C ALA A 130 10.02 -14.16 -6.14
N ARG A 131 9.50 -14.75 -7.24
CA ARG A 131 10.32 -15.24 -8.35
C ARG A 131 11.22 -14.16 -8.94
N ARG A 132 10.69 -12.96 -9.15
CA ARG A 132 11.45 -11.88 -9.78
C ARG A 132 12.56 -11.39 -8.86
N TYR A 133 12.23 -11.03 -7.61
CA TYR A 133 13.20 -10.44 -6.71
C TYR A 133 14.26 -11.45 -6.28
N SER A 134 13.87 -12.70 -6.02
CA SER A 134 14.82 -13.71 -5.56
C SER A 134 15.88 -14.02 -6.62
N ILE A 135 15.49 -14.19 -7.89
CA ILE A 135 16.46 -14.47 -8.96
C ILE A 135 17.26 -13.23 -9.34
N SER A 136 16.65 -12.05 -9.27
CA SER A 136 17.36 -10.78 -9.52
C SER A 136 18.46 -10.56 -8.48
N ALA A 137 18.21 -10.87 -7.20
CA ALA A 137 19.22 -10.79 -6.14
C ALA A 137 20.38 -11.77 -6.39
N ILE A 138 20.10 -12.99 -6.84
CA ILE A 138 21.13 -14.00 -7.15
C ILE A 138 22.05 -13.53 -8.28
N TYR A 139 21.48 -12.97 -9.35
CA TYR A 139 22.22 -12.52 -10.52
C TYR A 139 22.62 -11.03 -10.47
N GLY A 140 22.40 -10.31 -9.37
CA GLY A 140 22.77 -8.89 -9.28
C GLY A 140 22.03 -7.99 -10.28
N ILE A 141 20.77 -8.31 -10.57
CA ILE A 141 19.91 -7.52 -11.46
C ILE A 141 19.23 -6.43 -10.64
N ALA A 142 19.41 -5.17 -11.06
CA ALA A 142 18.69 -4.02 -10.51
C ALA A 142 17.35 -3.88 -11.24
N SER A 143 16.33 -4.63 -10.80
CA SER A 143 15.04 -4.73 -11.50
C SER A 143 14.14 -3.51 -11.35
N GLU A 144 14.45 -2.56 -10.48
CA GLU A 144 13.67 -1.34 -10.26
C GLU A 144 14.58 -0.13 -10.04
N ASP A 145 14.03 1.07 -10.18
CA ASP A 145 14.73 2.28 -9.78
C ASP A 145 14.82 2.36 -8.26
N ASP A 146 16.01 2.67 -7.75
CA ASP A 146 16.21 3.00 -6.34
C ASP A 146 15.49 4.32 -6.05
N THR A 147 14.30 4.20 -5.46
CA THR A 147 13.43 5.33 -5.12
C THR A 147 13.27 5.49 -3.61
N ASP A 148 14.08 4.79 -2.82
CA ASP A 148 14.01 4.79 -1.35
C ASP A 148 14.19 6.20 -0.77
N ALA A 149 14.98 7.05 -1.44
CA ALA A 149 15.16 8.46 -1.08
C ALA A 149 13.96 9.37 -1.44
N LYS A 150 13.10 8.97 -2.39
CA LYS A 150 11.93 9.77 -2.81
C LYS A 150 10.70 9.50 -1.93
N GLU A 151 10.57 8.31 -1.35
CA GLU A 151 9.37 7.94 -0.59
C GLU A 151 9.38 8.38 0.88
N PHE A 152 10.54 8.74 1.46
CA PHE A 152 10.56 9.24 2.85
C PHE A 152 9.88 10.60 3.04
N ASN A 153 9.53 11.30 1.95
CA ASN A 153 8.85 12.60 1.97
C ASN A 153 7.35 12.56 1.62
N SER A 154 6.70 11.39 1.59
CA SER A 154 5.29 11.32 1.19
C SER A 154 4.47 10.31 1.99
N LYS A 155 4.51 10.35 3.32
CA LYS A 155 3.34 9.87 4.07
C LYS A 155 2.24 10.90 3.87
N PRO A 156 1.13 10.61 3.16
CA PRO A 156 0.06 11.58 3.03
C PRO A 156 -0.47 11.84 4.44
N ASP A 157 -0.34 13.08 4.89
CA ASP A 157 -0.75 13.51 6.23
C ASP A 157 -2.29 13.62 6.34
N TYR A 158 -2.98 13.18 5.28
CA TYR A 158 -4.40 13.31 5.01
C TYR A 158 -4.87 12.26 3.99
N MET A 159 -6.04 11.65 4.22
CA MET A 159 -6.76 10.75 3.30
C MET A 159 -8.01 11.44 2.75
N THR A 160 -8.25 11.30 1.45
CA THR A 160 -9.46 11.78 0.77
C THR A 160 -10.68 10.95 1.15
N PRO A 161 -11.91 11.47 0.97
CA PRO A 161 -13.14 10.71 1.21
C PRO A 161 -13.23 9.38 0.45
N LYS A 162 -12.62 9.30 -0.74
CA LYS A 162 -12.58 8.08 -1.55
C LYS A 162 -11.70 7.01 -0.91
N GLU A 163 -10.58 7.42 -0.31
CA GLU A 163 -9.63 6.52 0.37
C GLU A 163 -10.13 6.06 1.73
N LEU A 164 -10.91 6.89 2.42
CA LEU A 164 -11.57 6.52 3.68
C LEU A 164 -12.66 5.47 3.50
N LYS A 165 -13.28 5.41 2.31
CA LYS A 165 -14.40 4.51 2.01
C LYS A 165 -13.96 3.05 2.08
N GLY A 166 -14.57 2.28 2.98
CA GLY A 166 -14.27 0.86 3.17
C GLY A 166 -13.13 0.57 4.17
N MET A 167 -12.54 1.61 4.78
CA MET A 167 -11.65 1.41 5.91
C MET A 167 -12.43 0.88 7.11
N THR A 168 -11.91 -0.17 7.73
CA THR A 168 -12.51 -0.77 8.92
C THR A 168 -11.57 -0.68 10.11
N ILE A 169 -12.12 -0.74 11.31
CA ILE A 169 -11.41 -0.81 12.59
C ILE A 169 -12.03 -1.89 13.47
N ALA A 170 -11.23 -2.48 14.37
CA ALA A 170 -11.74 -3.45 15.33
C ALA A 170 -12.57 -2.71 16.38
N TYR A 171 -13.83 -3.13 16.55
CA TYR A 171 -14.74 -2.56 17.53
C TYR A 171 -15.66 -3.68 18.02
N ASN A 172 -15.70 -3.88 19.34
CA ASN A 172 -16.51 -4.92 19.99
C ASN A 172 -16.31 -6.33 19.39
N GLY A 173 -15.04 -6.72 19.19
CA GLY A 173 -14.67 -8.04 18.66
C GLY A 173 -14.96 -8.26 17.16
N LYS A 174 -15.44 -7.24 16.43
CA LYS A 174 -15.73 -7.32 14.99
C LYS A 174 -15.04 -6.19 14.22
N ARG A 175 -14.87 -6.37 12.91
CA ARG A 175 -14.43 -5.30 12.01
C ARG A 175 -15.64 -4.45 11.64
N LYS A 176 -15.55 -3.15 11.90
CA LYS A 176 -16.62 -2.18 11.64
C LYS A 176 -16.09 -1.01 10.84
N ASP A 177 -16.94 -0.33 10.08
CA ASP A 177 -16.52 0.82 9.28
C ASP A 177 -15.96 1.93 10.18
N LEU A 178 -14.79 2.46 9.82
CA LEU A 178 -14.08 3.44 10.63
C LEU A 178 -14.87 4.75 10.77
N THR A 179 -15.57 5.18 9.72
CA THR A 179 -16.40 6.40 9.78
C THR A 179 -17.60 6.20 10.70
N GLU A 180 -18.15 4.99 10.74
CA GLU A 180 -19.25 4.63 11.64
C GLU A 180 -18.78 4.63 13.11
N VAL A 181 -17.64 4.00 13.40
CA VAL A 181 -17.03 4.01 14.74
C VAL A 181 -16.67 5.44 15.16
N PHE A 182 -16.16 6.26 14.24
CA PHE A 182 -15.92 7.68 14.49
C PHE A 182 -17.19 8.43 14.87
N ALA A 183 -18.27 8.24 14.13
CA ALA A 183 -19.57 8.84 14.44
C ALA A 183 -20.09 8.39 15.82
N MET A 184 -19.91 7.12 16.20
CA MET A 184 -20.29 6.63 17.53
C MET A 184 -19.51 7.30 18.66
N ALA A 185 -18.20 7.45 18.49
CA ALA A 185 -17.37 8.14 19.47
C ALA A 185 -17.82 9.60 19.67
N MET A 186 -18.16 10.27 18.57
CA MET A 186 -18.70 11.63 18.60
C MET A 186 -20.10 11.69 19.23
N ALA A 187 -20.92 10.65 19.05
CA ALA A 187 -22.21 10.50 19.70
C ALA A 187 -22.12 10.11 21.18
N GLY A 188 -20.91 9.84 21.70
CA GLY A 188 -20.66 9.61 23.12
C GLY A 188 -20.31 8.17 23.50
N ASP A 189 -20.20 7.25 22.55
CA ASP A 189 -19.81 5.86 22.81
C ASP A 189 -18.37 5.78 23.36
N GLU A 190 -18.22 5.29 24.59
CA GLU A 190 -16.94 5.21 25.29
C GLU A 190 -15.97 4.19 24.67
N LEU A 191 -16.47 3.05 24.19
CA LEU A 191 -15.65 2.04 23.53
C LEU A 191 -15.10 2.58 22.21
N ALA A 192 -15.92 3.28 21.44
CA ALA A 192 -15.52 3.91 20.20
C ALA A 192 -14.47 5.01 20.44
N LYS A 193 -14.63 5.82 21.50
CA LYS A 193 -13.63 6.82 21.90
C LYS A 193 -12.29 6.17 22.24
N GLN A 194 -12.30 5.04 22.95
CA GLN A 194 -11.09 4.29 23.28
C GLN A 194 -10.43 3.75 22.00
N VAL A 195 -11.20 3.08 21.14
CA VAL A 195 -10.73 2.51 19.86
C VAL A 195 -10.06 3.56 18.97
N ILE A 196 -10.63 4.77 18.87
CA ILE A 196 -10.08 5.85 18.04
C ILE A 196 -8.84 6.48 18.65
N LYS A 197 -8.75 6.53 19.98
CA LYS A 197 -7.60 7.08 20.70
C LYS A 197 -6.48 6.06 20.94
N ASP A 198 -6.70 4.81 20.56
CA ASP A 198 -5.75 3.73 20.79
C ASP A 198 -4.41 4.03 20.10
N LYS A 199 -3.33 3.98 20.89
CA LYS A 199 -1.96 4.22 20.42
C LYS A 199 -1.42 3.06 19.60
N ASP A 200 -2.00 1.87 19.72
CA ASP A 200 -1.57 0.67 19.01
C ASP A 200 -2.23 0.54 17.62
N ASN A 201 -3.12 1.48 17.26
CA ASN A 201 -3.66 1.60 15.92
C ASN A 201 -2.56 1.68 14.85
N SER A 202 -2.81 1.04 13.72
CA SER A 202 -1.91 1.11 12.56
C SER A 202 -1.72 2.56 12.10
N VAL A 203 -0.58 2.83 11.44
CA VAL A 203 -0.27 4.16 10.90
C VAL A 203 -1.39 4.66 9.98
N ASN A 204 -1.93 3.79 9.12
CA ASN A 204 -3.04 4.11 8.24
C ASN A 204 -4.33 4.44 9.00
N ALA A 205 -4.65 3.71 10.08
CA ALA A 205 -5.82 4.01 10.90
C ALA A 205 -5.69 5.38 11.58
N LYS A 206 -4.51 5.74 12.08
CA LYS A 206 -4.24 7.04 12.70
C LYS A 206 -4.40 8.19 11.70
N ILE A 207 -3.88 8.05 10.48
CA ILE A 207 -4.03 9.06 9.42
C ILE A 207 -5.51 9.19 9.02
N ALA A 208 -6.22 8.07 8.88
CA ALA A 208 -7.64 8.08 8.55
C ALA A 208 -8.47 8.80 9.63
N ILE A 209 -8.22 8.50 10.92
CA ILE A 209 -8.86 9.16 12.07
C ILE A 209 -8.59 10.67 12.06
N LYS A 210 -7.34 11.09 11.85
CA LYS A 210 -6.96 12.52 11.73
C LYS A 210 -7.72 13.20 10.59
N SER A 211 -7.83 12.52 9.45
CA SER A 211 -8.52 13.03 8.26
C SER A 211 -10.02 13.20 8.49
N ILE A 212 -10.68 12.18 9.07
CA ILE A 212 -12.11 12.24 9.43
C ILE A 212 -12.35 13.37 10.42
N SER A 213 -11.48 13.53 11.44
CA SER A 213 -11.59 14.61 12.41
C SER A 213 -11.47 16.00 11.77
N ALA A 214 -10.54 16.18 10.82
CA ALA A 214 -10.37 17.44 10.11
C ALA A 214 -11.60 17.78 9.23
N ILE A 215 -12.12 16.79 8.49
CA ILE A 215 -13.34 16.94 7.67
C ILE A 215 -14.53 17.33 8.57
N TYR A 216 -14.66 16.70 9.72
CA TYR A 216 -15.73 16.97 10.67
C TYR A 216 -15.65 18.41 11.22
N GLU A 217 -14.49 18.83 11.73
CA GLU A 217 -14.34 20.19 12.29
C GLU A 217 -14.55 21.28 11.23
N PHE A 218 -14.06 21.06 10.01
CA PHE A 218 -14.35 21.95 8.87
C PHE A 218 -15.86 22.05 8.61
N SER A 219 -16.55 20.90 8.53
CA SER A 219 -18.00 20.85 8.27
C SER A 219 -18.80 21.52 9.39
N LYS A 220 -18.38 21.33 10.65
CA LYS A 220 -18.98 21.97 11.83
C LYS A 220 -18.81 23.49 11.80
N GLY A 221 -17.68 23.99 11.32
CA GLY A 221 -17.45 25.42 11.06
C GLY A 221 -18.47 25.98 10.07
N LEU A 222 -18.59 25.34 8.90
CA LEU A 222 -19.55 25.74 7.86
C LEU A 222 -21.00 25.76 8.36
N LEU A 223 -21.40 24.75 9.14
CA LEU A 223 -22.75 24.70 9.72
C LEU A 223 -23.00 25.86 10.68
N LYS A 224 -22.05 26.18 11.57
CA LYS A 224 -22.16 27.32 12.49
C LYS A 224 -22.29 28.65 11.75
N ASP A 225 -21.55 28.83 10.67
CA ASP A 225 -21.60 30.07 9.91
C ASP A 225 -22.95 30.21 9.17
N ARG A 226 -23.42 29.12 8.55
CA ARG A 226 -24.75 29.07 7.93
C ARG A 226 -25.87 29.36 8.94
N ASP A 227 -25.80 28.79 10.14
CA ASP A 227 -26.84 28.99 11.16
C ASP A 227 -26.81 30.43 11.70
N LYS A 228 -25.64 31.08 11.79
CA LYS A 228 -25.53 32.51 12.11
C LYS A 228 -26.11 33.40 11.01
N GLU A 229 -25.87 33.09 9.75
CA GLU A 229 -26.43 33.83 8.62
C GLU A 229 -27.95 33.72 8.59
N LYS A 230 -28.51 32.53 8.82
CA LYS A 230 -29.95 32.33 8.97
C LYS A 230 -30.53 33.15 10.12
N ALA A 231 -29.90 33.14 11.30
CA ALA A 231 -30.37 33.92 12.43
C ALA A 231 -30.34 35.44 12.16
N LYS A 232 -29.35 35.93 11.41
CA LYS A 232 -29.31 37.34 10.96
C LYS A 232 -30.43 37.66 9.98
N GLN A 233 -30.67 36.78 9.02
CA GLN A 233 -31.75 36.93 8.03
C GLN A 233 -33.12 36.95 8.71
N GLU A 234 -33.38 35.99 9.62
CA GLU A 234 -34.63 35.91 10.39
C GLU A 234 -34.85 37.17 11.26
N ALA A 235 -33.79 37.69 11.87
CA ALA A 235 -33.85 38.93 12.66
C ALA A 235 -34.17 40.15 11.77
N GLN A 236 -33.59 40.21 10.57
CA GLN A 236 -33.83 41.28 9.61
C GLN A 236 -35.24 41.22 9.03
N ASP A 237 -35.72 40.02 8.65
CA ASP A 237 -37.08 39.81 8.17
C ASP A 237 -38.12 40.18 9.25
N ALA A 238 -37.86 39.85 10.52
CA ALA A 238 -38.71 40.25 11.65
C ALA A 238 -38.71 41.77 11.88
N GLN A 239 -37.58 42.44 11.65
CA GLN A 239 -37.48 43.90 11.74
C GLN A 239 -38.24 44.59 10.59
N ASP A 240 -38.11 44.08 9.37
CA ASP A 240 -38.82 44.59 8.19
C ASP A 240 -40.34 44.38 8.30
N GLN A 241 -40.78 43.26 8.89
CA GLN A 241 -42.20 43.04 9.21
C GLN A 241 -42.73 44.07 10.21
N LYS A 242 -42.01 44.34 11.31
CA LYS A 242 -42.38 45.39 12.28
C LYS A 242 -42.45 46.77 11.64
N ILE A 243 -41.52 47.10 10.74
CA ILE A 243 -41.54 48.38 10.00
C ILE A 243 -42.78 48.46 9.10
N LYS A 244 -43.13 47.39 8.38
CA LYS A 244 -44.36 47.34 7.55
C LYS A 244 -45.62 47.53 8.39
N GLU A 245 -45.74 46.87 9.54
CA GLU A 245 -46.89 47.03 10.43
C GLU A 245 -47.05 48.47 10.96
N ILE A 246 -45.93 49.15 11.29
CA ILE A 246 -45.95 50.56 11.71
C ILE A 246 -46.37 51.49 10.56
N VAL A 247 -45.89 51.23 9.35
CA VAL A 247 -46.18 52.04 8.16
C VAL A 247 -47.65 51.89 7.74
N ASP A 248 -48.20 50.68 7.79
CA ASP A 248 -49.60 50.43 7.45
C ASP A 248 -50.57 50.81 8.59
N GLY A 249 -50.16 50.69 9.85
CA GLY A 249 -50.90 51.21 11.01
C GLY A 249 -51.04 52.75 11.02
N LYS A 250 -50.08 53.48 10.43
CA LYS A 250 -50.15 54.94 10.27
C LYS A 250 -51.08 55.42 9.15
N LYS A 251 -51.57 54.55 8.26
CA LYS A 251 -52.57 54.93 7.24
C LYS A 251 -53.99 55.12 7.81
N GLY A 252 -54.19 54.83 9.10
CA GLY A 252 -55.48 54.89 9.78
C GLY A 252 -55.69 56.08 10.74
N SER A 253 -55.16 57.29 10.52
CA SER A 253 -55.69 58.52 11.16
C SER A 253 -54.96 59.81 10.73
N THR A 254 -55.31 60.36 9.58
CA THR A 254 -55.26 61.82 9.38
C THR A 254 -56.36 62.25 8.42
N LYS A 255 -57.55 62.58 8.96
CA LYS A 255 -58.45 63.52 8.30
C LYS A 255 -57.73 64.87 8.26
N LYS A 256 -57.05 65.20 7.16
CA LYS A 256 -56.71 66.59 6.85
C LYS A 256 -58.01 67.29 6.45
N LYS A 257 -58.49 68.21 7.29
CA LYS A 257 -59.44 69.25 6.86
C LYS A 257 -58.79 70.03 5.71
N ASP A 258 -59.55 70.25 4.65
CA ASP A 258 -59.15 71.06 3.51
C ASP A 258 -58.95 72.52 3.97
N PRO A 259 -57.78 73.14 3.72
CA PRO A 259 -57.51 74.52 4.13
C PRO A 259 -58.24 75.60 3.29
N PHE A 260 -59.06 75.23 2.29
CA PHE A 260 -59.73 76.20 1.40
C PHE A 260 -61.26 76.29 1.55
N ASP A 261 -61.85 75.69 2.58
CA ASP A 261 -63.30 75.63 2.80
C ASP A 261 -63.94 76.95 3.31
N GLY A 262 -63.42 78.11 2.90
CA GLY A 262 -63.83 79.42 3.43
C GLY A 262 -63.52 80.66 2.58
N ILE A 263 -63.06 80.52 1.34
CA ILE A 263 -62.80 81.69 0.47
C ILE A 263 -63.99 81.87 -0.48
N LYS A 264 -64.87 82.82 -0.15
CA LYS A 264 -65.93 83.31 -1.06
C LYS A 264 -65.37 84.37 -2.00
N ALA A 265 -65.79 84.32 -3.26
CA ALA A 265 -66.09 85.48 -4.09
C ALA A 265 -67.58 85.41 -4.44
#